data_AF-A0A1I0QW38-F1
#
_entry.id   AF-A0A1I0QW38-F1
#
_cell.length_a   1.000
_cell.length_b   1.000
_cell.length_c   1.000
_cell.angle_alpha   90.00
_cell.angle_beta   90.00
_cell.angle_gamma   90.00
#
_symmetry.space_group_name_H-M   'P 1'
#
loop_
_entity.id
_entity.type
_entity.pdbx_description
1 polymer ?
#
loop_
_entity_poly.entity_id
_entity_poly.type
_entity_poly.pdbx_seq_one_letter_code
_entity_poly.pdbx_strand_id
1 'polypeptide(L)'
;MKESTTANVLRIIFSVLMVFTLGICTTAAMLRLTVLNPDKWEKLFYEEDFKEAFKEDLGYNEENFYMETGFRIKDDDFYDGIYNFVIPEMFEVIKTGEHDIDDDRFDEFWEDTLEEVLEDELDLSSSEMKDAKRTLYNDLQESLDEAAEDLEDEEAFQLIFQFQKSCVATAVVCFILTAAMFVPLLFIHKNKFVPLRALGLVTLISQALNAVGFTGFWALIGMAIEEDASSEIEECLAKFWNSGTLPIFLAFAGLAAAGLALMIFSIAMKKNADQVNDAESDM
;
A
#
# COMPACT_ATOMS: atom_id res chain seq x y z
N MET A 1 25.09 1.89 -41.21
CA MET A 1 24.11 1.18 -42.08
C MET A 1 22.69 1.64 -41.78
N LYS A 2 21.84 1.87 -42.78
CA LYS A 2 20.41 2.18 -42.59
C LYS A 2 19.64 0.93 -42.16
N GLU A 3 18.68 1.09 -41.26
CA GLU A 3 17.78 0.00 -40.83
C GLU A 3 16.70 -0.27 -41.88
N SER A 4 16.16 -1.49 -41.89
CA SER A 4 15.04 -1.82 -42.77
C SER A 4 13.75 -1.13 -42.30
N THR A 5 12.88 -0.80 -43.25
CA THR A 5 11.56 -0.21 -42.94
C THR A 5 10.75 -1.10 -42.00
N THR A 6 10.81 -2.43 -42.20
CA THR A 6 10.12 -3.42 -41.36
C THR A 6 10.58 -3.39 -39.90
N ALA A 7 11.89 -3.29 -39.65
CA ALA A 7 12.43 -3.19 -38.29
C ALA A 7 11.93 -1.92 -37.58
N ASN A 8 11.91 -0.79 -38.29
CA ASN A 8 11.39 0.47 -37.75
C ASN A 8 9.90 0.40 -37.40
N VAL A 9 9.08 -0.23 -38.25
CA VAL A 9 7.64 -0.39 -37.99
C VAL A 9 7.39 -1.31 -36.79
N LEU A 10 8.07 -2.46 -36.73
CA LEU A 10 7.99 -3.38 -35.59
C LEU A 10 8.38 -2.71 -34.28
N ARG A 11 9.45 -1.90 -34.29
CA ARG A 11 9.87 -1.11 -33.13
C ARG A 11 8.76 -0.21 -32.63
N ILE A 12 8.10 0.55 -33.52
CA ILE A 12 7.05 1.48 -33.13
C ILE A 12 5.87 0.72 -32.51
N ILE A 13 5.40 -0.33 -33.18
CA ILE A 13 4.27 -1.14 -32.70
C ILE A 13 4.58 -1.75 -31.34
N PHE A 14 5.73 -2.41 -31.19
CA PHE A 14 6.13 -3.01 -29.93
C PHE A 14 6.38 -1.97 -28.85
N SER A 15 6.89 -0.78 -29.18
CA SER A 15 7.04 0.30 -28.20
C SER A 15 5.68 0.74 -27.66
N VAL A 16 4.69 0.95 -28.53
CA VAL A 16 3.33 1.30 -28.11
C VAL A 16 2.73 0.22 -27.22
N LEU A 17 2.85 -1.06 -27.61
CA LEU A 17 2.37 -2.17 -26.78
C LEU A 17 3.11 -2.26 -25.44
N MET A 18 4.43 -2.06 -25.43
CA MET A 18 5.23 -2.06 -24.21
C MET A 18 4.85 -0.90 -23.28
N VAL A 19 4.37 0.25 -23.78
CA VAL A 19 3.85 1.33 -22.91
C VAL A 19 2.67 0.81 -22.08
N PHE A 20 1.75 0.06 -22.70
CA PHE A 20 0.60 -0.51 -21.99
C PHE A 20 1.01 -1.63 -21.05
N THR A 21 1.82 -2.59 -21.50
CA THR A 21 2.21 -3.73 -20.64
C THR A 21 3.08 -3.27 -19.47
N LEU A 22 4.03 -2.38 -19.69
CA LEU A 22 4.85 -1.83 -18.60
C LEU A 22 4.03 -0.93 -17.67
N GLY A 23 3.10 -0.14 -18.23
CA GLY A 23 2.15 0.66 -17.47
C GLY A 23 1.31 -0.20 -16.54
N ILE A 24 0.60 -1.20 -17.07
CA ILE A 24 -0.22 -2.13 -16.28
C ILE A 24 0.64 -2.88 -15.25
N CYS A 25 1.83 -3.34 -15.63
CA CYS A 25 2.75 -4.01 -14.71
C CYS A 25 3.11 -3.15 -13.50
N THR A 26 3.44 -1.87 -13.73
CA THR A 26 3.83 -0.95 -12.66
C THR A 26 2.64 -0.48 -11.83
N THR A 27 1.47 -0.30 -12.44
CA THR A 27 0.21 -0.05 -11.72
C THR A 27 -0.16 -1.21 -10.80
N ALA A 28 -0.12 -2.46 -11.29
CA ALA A 28 -0.42 -3.65 -10.49
C ALA A 28 0.57 -3.84 -9.33
N ALA A 29 1.86 -3.57 -9.57
CA ALA A 29 2.87 -3.59 -8.52
C ALA A 29 2.62 -2.51 -7.45
N MET A 30 2.26 -1.29 -7.87
CA MET A 30 1.97 -0.20 -6.94
C MET A 30 0.72 -0.45 -6.12
N LEU A 31 -0.39 -0.89 -6.74
CA LEU A 31 -1.61 -1.27 -6.00
C LEU A 31 -1.31 -2.31 -4.92
N ARG A 32 -0.47 -3.31 -5.23
CA ARG A 32 -0.06 -4.32 -4.26
C ARG A 32 0.79 -3.75 -3.14
N LEU A 33 1.67 -2.80 -3.42
CA LEU A 33 2.56 -2.20 -2.42
C LEU A 33 1.87 -1.10 -1.58
N THR A 34 0.74 -0.57 -2.04
CA THR A 34 -0.01 0.50 -1.37
C THR A 34 -1.38 0.03 -0.89
N VAL A 35 -2.41 0.11 -1.74
CA VAL A 35 -3.82 -0.12 -1.38
C VAL A 35 -4.04 -1.51 -0.79
N LEU A 36 -3.39 -2.52 -1.38
CA LEU A 36 -3.64 -3.91 -1.04
C LEU A 36 -2.56 -4.50 -0.12
N ASN A 37 -1.90 -3.68 0.70
CA ASN A 37 -0.91 -4.14 1.66
C ASN A 37 -1.36 -3.86 3.09
N PRO A 38 -2.06 -4.79 3.76
CA PRO A 38 -2.53 -4.61 5.14
C PRO A 38 -1.39 -4.26 6.11
N ASP A 39 -0.19 -4.82 5.96
CA ASP A 39 0.96 -4.49 6.81
C ASP A 39 1.41 -3.03 6.66
N LYS A 40 1.18 -2.45 5.47
CA LYS A 40 1.44 -1.03 5.27
C LYS A 40 0.37 -0.21 5.99
N TRP A 41 -0.89 -0.58 5.85
CA TRP A 41 -2.02 0.05 6.54
C TRP A 41 -1.87 0.01 8.05
N GLU A 42 -1.60 -1.15 8.63
CA GLU A 42 -1.40 -1.34 10.07
C GLU A 42 -0.36 -0.38 10.66
N LYS A 43 0.80 -0.24 10.01
CA LYS A 43 1.85 0.70 10.45
C LYS A 43 1.40 2.15 10.51
N LEU A 44 0.37 2.51 9.76
CA LEU A 44 -0.14 3.88 9.65
C LEU A 44 -1.11 4.20 10.77
N PHE A 45 -1.80 3.19 11.31
CA PHE A 45 -2.54 3.35 12.55
C PHE A 45 -1.55 3.69 13.68
N TYR A 46 -0.34 3.15 13.69
CA TYR A 46 0.66 3.52 14.71
C TYR A 46 1.30 4.93 14.59
N GLU A 47 0.82 5.81 13.70
CA GLU A 47 1.23 7.22 13.69
C GLU A 47 0.60 7.99 14.88
N GLU A 48 1.35 8.95 15.47
CA GLU A 48 0.92 9.67 16.69
C GLU A 48 -0.44 10.35 16.52
N ASP A 49 -0.66 11.06 15.41
CA ASP A 49 -1.92 11.75 15.11
C ASP A 49 -3.13 10.79 15.13
N PHE A 50 -2.95 9.57 14.61
CA PHE A 50 -4.03 8.57 14.57
C PHE A 50 -4.30 7.99 15.95
N LYS A 51 -3.22 7.69 16.69
CA LYS A 51 -3.31 7.20 18.06
C LYS A 51 -3.99 8.22 18.98
N GLU A 52 -3.67 9.51 18.84
CA GLU A 52 -4.33 10.59 19.57
C GLU A 52 -5.81 10.67 19.20
N ALA A 53 -6.15 10.74 17.91
CA ALA A 53 -7.55 10.76 17.47
C ALA A 53 -8.36 9.54 17.96
N PHE A 54 -7.75 8.35 17.98
CA PHE A 54 -8.39 7.14 18.51
C PHE A 54 -8.67 7.24 20.01
N LYS A 55 -7.72 7.76 20.80
CA LYS A 55 -7.94 8.02 22.23
C LYS A 55 -9.09 9.00 22.45
N GLU A 56 -9.13 10.07 21.67
CA GLU A 56 -10.18 11.09 21.78
C GLU A 56 -11.57 10.53 21.45
N ASP A 57 -11.67 9.69 20.42
CA ASP A 57 -12.92 9.02 20.04
C ASP A 57 -13.36 7.97 21.08
N LEU A 58 -12.40 7.28 21.70
CA LEU A 58 -12.64 6.49 22.92
C LEU A 58 -12.83 7.37 24.18
N GLY A 59 -13.25 8.63 24.02
CA GLY A 59 -13.68 9.48 25.12
C GLY A 59 -12.62 9.83 26.16
N TYR A 60 -11.32 9.72 25.86
CA TYR A 60 -10.22 10.12 26.77
C TYR A 60 -10.40 11.56 27.31
N ASN A 61 -10.82 12.47 26.41
CA ASN A 61 -11.07 13.87 26.72
C ASN A 61 -12.51 14.15 27.17
N GLU A 62 -13.44 13.22 26.99
CA GLU A 62 -14.82 13.41 27.39
C GLU A 62 -15.01 13.13 28.87
N GLU A 63 -15.99 13.81 29.49
CA GLU A 63 -16.42 13.44 30.84
C GLU A 63 -17.15 12.07 30.87
N ASN A 64 -17.38 11.40 29.73
CA ASN A 64 -18.33 10.30 29.59
C ASN A 64 -17.85 9.13 28.73
N PHE A 65 -16.60 8.67 28.81
CA PHE A 65 -16.32 7.33 28.29
C PHE A 65 -17.08 6.30 29.14
N TYR A 66 -18.06 5.64 28.53
CA TYR A 66 -18.83 4.54 29.09
C TYR A 66 -18.46 3.29 28.28
N MET A 67 -17.58 2.44 28.78
CA MET A 67 -17.86 1.02 28.60
C MET A 67 -19.21 0.74 29.30
N GLU A 68 -20.02 -0.20 28.83
CA GLU A 68 -21.25 -0.61 29.54
C GLU A 68 -20.99 -1.01 31.01
N THR A 69 -19.73 -1.23 31.37
CA THR A 69 -19.22 -1.45 32.73
C THR A 69 -19.19 -0.21 33.63
N GLY A 70 -19.31 1.02 33.09
CA GLY A 70 -19.51 2.26 33.86
C GLY A 70 -18.26 2.88 34.50
N PHE A 71 -17.06 2.52 34.05
CA PHE A 71 -15.80 3.01 34.63
C PHE A 71 -15.17 4.16 33.83
N ARG A 72 -14.63 5.16 34.54
CA ARG A 72 -13.87 6.28 33.96
C ARG A 72 -12.40 6.11 34.32
N ILE A 73 -11.57 5.80 33.33
CA ILE A 73 -10.12 5.65 33.51
C ILE A 73 -9.47 6.72 32.64
N LYS A 74 -8.66 7.58 33.24
CA LYS A 74 -7.90 8.63 32.52
C LYS A 74 -6.41 8.32 32.62
N ASP A 75 -6.05 7.15 32.10
CA ASP A 75 -4.69 6.64 32.14
C ASP A 75 -4.21 6.37 30.70
N ASP A 76 -3.06 6.94 30.34
CA ASP A 76 -2.52 6.81 28.98
C ASP A 76 -2.11 5.36 28.65
N ASP A 77 -1.65 4.61 29.64
CA ASP A 77 -1.22 3.21 29.48
C ASP A 77 -2.44 2.30 29.25
N PHE A 78 -3.59 2.60 29.88
CA PHE A 78 -4.87 1.93 29.60
C PHE A 78 -5.30 2.05 28.13
N TYR A 79 -5.38 3.28 27.62
CA TYR A 79 -5.82 3.51 26.24
C TYR A 79 -4.76 3.08 25.23
N ASP A 80 -3.48 3.24 25.54
CA ASP A 80 -2.39 2.70 24.72
C ASP A 80 -2.46 1.17 24.65
N GLY A 81 -2.77 0.52 25.75
CA GLY A 81 -2.99 -0.93 25.83
C GLY A 81 -4.09 -1.38 24.89
N ILE A 82 -5.30 -0.82 25.05
CA ILE A 82 -6.44 -1.13 24.18
C ILE A 82 -6.08 -0.88 22.72
N TYR A 83 -5.45 0.25 22.43
CA TYR A 83 -5.03 0.59 21.07
C TYR A 83 -4.06 -0.46 20.48
N ASN A 84 -3.04 -0.82 21.24
CA ASN A 84 -2.02 -1.76 20.83
C ASN A 84 -2.54 -3.20 20.72
N PHE A 85 -3.67 -3.52 21.34
CA PHE A 85 -4.35 -4.79 21.21
C PHE A 85 -5.34 -4.81 20.04
N VAL A 86 -6.28 -3.87 20.00
CA VAL A 86 -7.39 -3.84 19.04
C VAL A 86 -6.91 -3.67 17.60
N ILE A 87 -5.94 -2.78 17.35
CA ILE A 87 -5.46 -2.53 16.00
C ILE A 87 -4.86 -3.80 15.37
N PRO A 88 -3.93 -4.53 16.01
CA PRO A 88 -3.45 -5.82 15.49
C PRO A 88 -4.54 -6.84 15.26
N GLU A 89 -5.48 -7.03 16.19
CA GLU A 89 -6.57 -8.00 16.03
C GLU A 89 -7.41 -7.67 14.80
N MET A 90 -7.83 -6.41 14.63
CA MET A 90 -8.56 -5.97 13.43
C MET A 90 -7.77 -6.25 12.13
N PHE A 91 -6.46 -5.99 12.14
CA PHE A 91 -5.61 -6.28 10.97
C PHE A 91 -5.37 -7.77 10.74
N GLU A 92 -5.43 -8.60 11.78
CA GLU A 92 -5.37 -10.05 11.69
C GLU A 92 -6.62 -10.60 11.00
N VAL A 93 -7.81 -10.10 11.37
CA VAL A 93 -9.07 -10.40 10.65
C VAL A 93 -8.95 -10.02 9.18
N ILE A 94 -8.42 -8.83 8.87
CA ILE A 94 -8.27 -8.38 7.48
C ILE A 94 -7.30 -9.26 6.67
N LYS A 95 -6.24 -9.76 7.30
CA LYS A 95 -5.19 -10.55 6.64
C LYS A 95 -5.58 -12.02 6.46
N THR A 96 -6.24 -12.60 7.45
CA THR A 96 -6.44 -14.04 7.58
C THR A 96 -7.90 -14.44 7.38
N GLY A 97 -8.84 -13.54 7.64
CA GLY A 97 -10.27 -13.84 7.75
C GLY A 97 -10.65 -14.56 9.05
N GLU A 98 -9.70 -14.74 9.97
CA GLU A 98 -9.93 -15.28 11.31
C GLU A 98 -10.35 -14.14 12.22
N HIS A 99 -11.54 -14.24 12.80
CA HIS A 99 -12.13 -13.21 13.67
C HIS A 99 -12.16 -13.63 15.14
N ASP A 100 -11.71 -14.85 15.46
CA ASP A 100 -11.56 -15.33 16.84
C ASP A 100 -10.36 -14.63 17.48
N ILE A 101 -10.57 -13.95 18.60
CA ILE A 101 -9.49 -13.39 19.41
C ILE A 101 -8.63 -14.53 19.96
N ASP A 102 -7.31 -14.38 19.88
CA ASP A 102 -6.38 -15.30 20.54
C ASP A 102 -6.48 -15.14 22.07
N ASP A 103 -7.10 -16.13 22.73
CA ASP A 103 -7.26 -16.21 24.18
C ASP A 103 -5.93 -15.95 24.94
N ASP A 104 -4.81 -16.51 24.47
CA ASP A 104 -3.52 -16.36 25.14
C ASP A 104 -3.01 -14.91 25.03
N ARG A 105 -3.22 -14.26 23.88
CA ARG A 105 -2.84 -12.85 23.67
C ARG A 105 -3.76 -11.90 24.45
N PHE A 106 -5.05 -12.18 24.53
CA PHE A 106 -5.96 -11.38 25.34
C PHE A 106 -5.63 -11.52 26.82
N ASP A 107 -5.29 -12.73 27.28
CA ASP A 107 -4.86 -12.97 28.65
C ASP A 107 -3.57 -12.18 28.98
N GLU A 108 -2.57 -12.20 28.09
CA GLU A 108 -1.34 -11.40 28.25
C GLU A 108 -1.65 -9.89 28.27
N PHE A 109 -2.48 -9.40 27.34
CA PHE A 109 -2.93 -8.00 27.31
C PHE A 109 -3.63 -7.58 28.61
N TRP A 110 -4.53 -8.43 29.11
CA TRP A 110 -5.25 -8.17 30.35
C TRP A 110 -4.30 -8.07 31.54
N GLU A 111 -3.45 -9.08 31.73
CA GLU A 111 -2.54 -9.17 32.88
C GLU A 111 -1.48 -8.06 32.84
N ASP A 112 -0.89 -7.78 31.68
CA ASP A 112 0.24 -6.85 31.57
C ASP A 112 -0.17 -5.38 31.49
N THR A 113 -1.41 -5.08 31.08
CA THR A 113 -1.82 -3.69 30.80
C THR A 113 -3.07 -3.23 31.53
N LEU A 114 -4.09 -4.08 31.66
CA LEU A 114 -5.38 -3.66 32.21
C LEU A 114 -5.56 -3.98 33.69
N GLU A 115 -5.07 -5.13 34.16
CA GLU A 115 -5.32 -5.59 35.51
C GLU A 115 -4.75 -4.63 36.56
N GLU A 116 -3.47 -4.23 36.41
CA GLU A 116 -2.83 -3.28 37.34
C GLU A 116 -3.54 -1.91 37.35
N VAL A 117 -3.88 -1.37 36.17
CA VAL A 117 -4.55 -0.06 36.07
C VAL A 117 -5.97 -0.10 36.65
N LEU A 118 -6.71 -1.19 36.42
CA LEU A 118 -8.05 -1.36 36.97
C LEU A 118 -8.03 -1.62 38.48
N GLU A 119 -7.05 -2.34 39.01
CA GLU A 119 -6.86 -2.50 40.46
C GLU A 119 -6.58 -1.15 41.11
N ASP A 120 -5.67 -0.35 40.54
CA ASP A 120 -5.23 0.93 41.11
C ASP A 120 -6.29 2.05 41.00
N GLU A 121 -6.98 2.16 39.87
CA GLU A 121 -7.94 3.25 39.63
C GLU A 121 -9.34 2.98 40.19
N LEU A 122 -9.74 1.70 40.31
CA LEU A 122 -11.13 1.33 40.61
C LEU A 122 -11.32 0.48 41.87
N ASP A 123 -10.24 -0.01 42.49
CA ASP A 123 -10.27 -0.85 43.71
C ASP A 123 -11.26 -2.03 43.60
N LEU A 124 -11.26 -2.68 42.43
CA LEU A 124 -12.18 -3.79 42.13
C LEU A 124 -11.80 -5.05 42.90
N SER A 125 -12.80 -5.78 43.37
CA SER A 125 -12.57 -7.11 43.92
C SER A 125 -12.17 -8.10 42.83
N SER A 126 -11.47 -9.19 43.19
CA SER A 126 -11.08 -10.23 42.23
C SER A 126 -12.26 -10.85 41.46
N SER A 127 -13.47 -10.84 42.04
CA SER A 127 -14.68 -11.27 41.31
C SER A 127 -15.13 -10.25 40.27
N GLU A 128 -15.08 -8.95 40.61
CA GLU A 128 -15.44 -7.88 39.69
C GLU A 128 -14.42 -7.77 38.55
N MET A 129 -13.14 -7.98 38.84
CA MET A 129 -12.07 -8.00 37.83
C MET A 129 -12.29 -9.12 36.80
N LYS A 130 -12.68 -10.31 37.27
CA LYS A 130 -12.97 -11.45 36.38
C LYS A 130 -14.20 -11.19 35.51
N ASP A 131 -15.23 -10.58 36.06
CA ASP A 131 -16.42 -10.22 35.30
C ASP A 131 -16.10 -9.12 34.27
N ALA A 132 -15.30 -8.11 34.63
CA ALA A 132 -14.83 -7.06 33.71
C ALA A 132 -14.00 -7.64 32.55
N LYS A 133 -13.06 -8.54 32.84
CA LYS A 133 -12.27 -9.25 31.82
C LYS A 133 -13.16 -9.95 30.81
N ARG A 134 -14.15 -10.69 31.31
CA ARG A 134 -15.07 -11.46 30.48
C ARG A 134 -15.97 -10.55 29.64
N THR A 135 -16.46 -9.45 30.21
CA THR A 135 -17.27 -8.47 29.47
C THR A 135 -16.45 -7.86 28.35
N LEU A 136 -15.24 -7.34 28.63
CA LEU A 136 -14.39 -6.76 27.61
C LEU A 136 -14.06 -7.75 26.49
N TYR A 137 -13.73 -8.99 26.84
CA TYR A 137 -13.49 -10.05 25.84
C TYR A 137 -14.71 -10.23 24.92
N ASN A 138 -15.90 -10.39 25.51
CA ASN A 138 -17.11 -10.62 24.73
C ASN A 138 -17.45 -9.43 23.84
N ASP A 139 -17.34 -8.21 24.36
CA ASP A 139 -17.68 -6.99 23.63
C ASP A 139 -16.72 -6.79 22.43
N LEU A 140 -15.42 -7.07 22.63
CA LEU A 140 -14.42 -7.03 21.55
C LEU A 140 -14.66 -8.13 20.52
N GLN A 141 -14.93 -9.37 20.96
CA GLN A 141 -15.22 -10.49 20.07
C GLN A 141 -16.47 -10.21 19.24
N GLU A 142 -17.55 -9.72 19.86
CA GLU A 142 -18.79 -9.36 19.16
C GLU A 142 -18.54 -8.25 18.13
N SER A 143 -17.75 -7.22 18.47
CA SER A 143 -17.39 -6.16 17.53
C SER A 143 -16.57 -6.67 16.34
N LEU A 144 -15.63 -7.60 16.58
CA LEU A 144 -14.83 -8.22 15.52
C LEU A 144 -15.66 -9.16 14.64
N ASP A 145 -16.55 -9.93 15.24
CA ASP A 145 -17.49 -10.80 14.53
C ASP A 145 -18.43 -9.97 13.65
N GLU A 146 -19.02 -8.88 14.16
CA GLU A 146 -19.84 -7.95 13.36
C GLU A 146 -19.06 -7.36 12.19
N ALA A 147 -17.84 -6.87 12.43
CA ALA A 147 -16.98 -6.33 11.38
C ALA A 147 -16.59 -7.40 10.35
N ALA A 148 -16.37 -8.64 10.77
CA ALA A 148 -16.06 -9.76 9.90
C ALA A 148 -17.28 -10.19 9.07
N GLU A 149 -18.47 -10.24 9.69
CA GLU A 149 -19.74 -10.54 9.02
C GLU A 149 -20.04 -9.50 7.93
N ASP A 150 -19.90 -8.21 8.22
CA ASP A 150 -20.06 -7.14 7.23
C ASP A 150 -19.11 -7.33 6.02
N LEU A 151 -17.86 -7.74 6.28
CA LEU A 151 -16.87 -7.97 5.24
C LEU A 151 -17.07 -9.31 4.48
N GLU A 152 -17.69 -10.31 5.12
CA GLU A 152 -18.04 -11.59 4.50
C GLU A 152 -19.29 -11.45 3.61
N ASP A 153 -20.33 -10.76 4.09
CA ASP A 153 -21.57 -10.51 3.38
C ASP A 153 -21.36 -9.67 2.11
N GLU A 154 -20.38 -8.77 2.12
CA GLU A 154 -19.97 -8.00 0.94
C GLU A 154 -19.07 -8.78 -0.05
N GLU A 155 -18.76 -10.05 0.21
CA GLU A 155 -17.71 -10.83 -0.46
C GLU A 155 -16.35 -10.12 -0.47
N ALA A 156 -16.15 -9.09 0.36
CA ALA A 156 -15.06 -8.13 0.28
C ALA A 156 -13.71 -8.81 0.49
N PHE A 157 -13.61 -9.74 1.45
CA PHE A 157 -12.39 -10.51 1.70
C PHE A 157 -11.96 -11.35 0.50
N GLN A 158 -12.90 -12.09 -0.10
CA GLN A 158 -12.62 -12.89 -1.29
C GLN A 158 -12.21 -12.00 -2.46
N LEU A 159 -12.87 -10.84 -2.61
CA LEU A 159 -12.58 -9.87 -3.66
C LEU A 159 -11.18 -9.27 -3.48
N ILE A 160 -10.80 -8.84 -2.28
CA ILE A 160 -9.46 -8.30 -1.97
C ILE A 160 -8.38 -9.35 -2.23
N PHE A 161 -8.57 -10.58 -1.74
CA PHE A 161 -7.56 -11.65 -1.90
C PHE A 161 -7.43 -12.09 -3.37
N GLN A 162 -8.55 -12.27 -4.08
CA GLN A 162 -8.54 -12.56 -5.50
C GLN A 162 -7.93 -11.42 -6.32
N PHE A 163 -8.22 -10.17 -5.95
CA PHE A 163 -7.69 -8.99 -6.62
C PHE A 163 -6.18 -8.87 -6.40
N GLN A 164 -5.69 -9.05 -5.17
CA GLN A 164 -4.26 -9.14 -4.87
C GLN A 164 -3.56 -10.20 -5.72
N LYS A 165 -4.08 -11.44 -5.73
CA LYS A 165 -3.51 -12.55 -6.51
C LYS A 165 -3.51 -12.24 -8.01
N SER A 166 -4.58 -11.61 -8.50
CA SER A 166 -4.73 -11.18 -9.89
C SER A 166 -3.74 -10.06 -10.27
N CYS A 167 -3.46 -9.12 -9.36
CA CYS A 167 -2.43 -8.09 -9.56
C CYS A 167 -1.04 -8.72 -9.73
N VAL A 168 -0.69 -9.74 -8.93
CA VAL A 168 0.59 -10.47 -9.08
C VAL A 168 0.68 -11.17 -10.43
N ALA A 169 -0.34 -11.94 -10.78
CA ALA A 169 -0.38 -12.66 -12.05
C ALA A 169 -0.29 -11.69 -13.23
N THR A 170 -1.02 -10.58 -13.17
CA THR A 170 -1.00 -9.52 -14.19
C THR A 170 0.38 -8.89 -14.32
N ALA A 171 1.02 -8.51 -13.20
CA ALA A 171 2.36 -7.94 -13.22
C ALA A 171 3.38 -8.90 -13.86
N VAL A 172 3.36 -10.19 -13.48
CA VAL A 172 4.24 -11.21 -14.04
C VAL A 172 4.00 -11.41 -15.54
N VAL A 173 2.74 -11.56 -15.96
CA VAL A 173 2.38 -11.74 -17.37
C VAL A 173 2.81 -10.52 -18.20
N CYS A 174 2.50 -9.31 -17.74
CA CYS A 174 2.89 -8.08 -18.42
C CYS A 174 4.41 -7.89 -18.51
N PHE A 175 5.15 -8.27 -17.46
CA PHE A 175 6.61 -8.27 -17.48
C PHE A 175 7.14 -9.24 -18.55
N ILE A 176 6.64 -10.48 -18.59
CA ILE A 176 7.04 -11.48 -19.60
C ILE A 176 6.71 -11.00 -21.02
N LEU A 177 5.52 -10.44 -21.24
CA LEU A 177 5.13 -9.87 -22.54
C LEU A 177 6.04 -8.71 -22.95
N THR A 178 6.39 -7.82 -22.01
CA THR A 178 7.33 -6.73 -22.24
C THR A 178 8.70 -7.25 -22.65
N ALA A 179 9.21 -8.27 -21.96
CA ALA A 179 10.48 -8.93 -22.31
C ALA A 179 10.40 -9.63 -23.68
N ALA A 180 9.31 -10.33 -23.98
CA ALA A 180 9.08 -11.02 -25.24
C ALA A 180 8.94 -10.07 -26.44
N MET A 181 8.51 -8.82 -26.22
CA MET A 181 8.52 -7.77 -27.24
C MET A 181 9.91 -7.13 -27.38
N PHE A 182 10.60 -6.88 -26.27
CA PHE A 182 11.90 -6.21 -26.26
C PHE A 182 13.03 -7.08 -26.85
N VAL A 183 13.08 -8.36 -26.50
CA VAL A 183 14.16 -9.28 -26.90
C VAL A 183 14.26 -9.43 -28.43
N PRO A 184 13.19 -9.66 -29.20
CA PRO A 184 13.25 -9.69 -30.66
C PRO A 184 13.74 -8.37 -31.28
N LEU A 185 13.40 -7.22 -30.71
CA LEU A 185 13.91 -5.92 -31.19
C LEU A 185 15.44 -5.85 -31.06
N LEU A 186 15.99 -6.40 -29.97
CA LEU A 186 17.45 -6.52 -29.85
C LEU A 186 18.05 -7.37 -30.95
N PHE A 187 17.39 -8.42 -31.46
CA PHE A 187 17.94 -9.23 -32.55
C PHE A 187 17.78 -8.59 -33.93
N ILE A 188 16.63 -8.00 -34.22
CA ILE A 188 16.28 -7.47 -35.55
C ILE A 188 17.05 -6.18 -35.88
N HIS A 189 17.33 -5.34 -34.88
CA HIS A 189 18.04 -4.09 -35.09
C HIS A 189 19.56 -4.30 -35.17
N LYS A 190 20.19 -3.70 -36.21
CA LYS A 190 21.65 -3.69 -36.35
C LYS A 190 22.29 -2.82 -35.26
N ASN A 191 21.65 -1.70 -34.92
CA ASN A 191 22.06 -0.84 -33.83
C ASN A 191 21.29 -1.20 -32.55
N LYS A 192 21.95 -1.89 -31.61
CA LYS A 192 21.31 -2.35 -30.35
C LYS A 192 20.91 -1.19 -29.43
N PHE A 193 21.49 0.00 -29.61
CA PHE A 193 21.11 1.21 -28.88
C PHE A 193 19.77 1.81 -29.35
N VAL A 194 19.24 1.39 -30.51
CA VAL A 194 17.92 1.84 -30.99
C VAL A 194 16.77 1.24 -30.15
N PRO A 195 16.68 -0.09 -29.96
CA PRO A 195 15.73 -0.69 -29.02
C PRO A 195 15.89 -0.21 -27.58
N LEU A 196 17.12 -0.03 -27.08
CA LEU A 196 17.36 0.48 -25.72
C LEU A 196 16.80 1.90 -25.51
N ARG A 197 16.94 2.78 -26.50
CA ARG A 197 16.29 4.12 -26.48
C ARG A 197 14.78 4.01 -26.46
N ALA A 198 14.23 3.10 -27.26
CA ALA A 198 12.80 2.87 -27.29
C ALA A 198 12.29 2.39 -25.93
N LEU A 199 12.98 1.45 -25.26
CA LEU A 199 12.63 1.01 -23.92
C LEU A 199 12.71 2.14 -22.89
N GLY A 200 13.74 2.99 -22.95
CA GLY A 200 13.85 4.17 -22.08
C GLY A 200 12.72 5.17 -22.30
N LEU A 201 12.32 5.42 -23.55
CA LEU A 201 11.19 6.28 -23.89
C LEU A 201 9.86 5.68 -23.43
N VAL A 202 9.67 4.38 -23.65
CA VAL A 202 8.50 3.62 -23.20
C VAL A 202 8.35 3.72 -21.68
N THR A 203 9.44 3.51 -20.95
CA THR A 203 9.46 3.63 -19.49
C THR A 203 9.10 5.06 -19.08
N LEU A 204 9.73 6.07 -19.66
CA LEU A 204 9.42 7.46 -19.34
C LEU A 204 7.94 7.80 -19.57
N ILE A 205 7.38 7.42 -20.73
CA ILE A 205 5.98 7.71 -21.06
C ILE A 205 5.02 6.93 -20.15
N SER A 206 5.26 5.62 -19.96
CA SER A 206 4.36 4.80 -19.13
C SER A 206 4.33 5.27 -17.69
N GLN A 207 5.49 5.62 -17.12
CA GLN A 207 5.58 6.08 -15.75
C GLN A 207 5.04 7.51 -15.58
N ALA A 208 5.18 8.38 -16.58
CA ALA A 208 4.55 9.69 -16.55
C ALA A 208 3.00 9.59 -16.55
N LEU A 209 2.45 8.71 -17.40
CA LEU A 209 1.00 8.44 -17.43
C LEU A 209 0.52 7.84 -16.11
N ASN A 210 1.26 6.87 -15.58
CA ASN A 210 0.92 6.26 -14.29
C ASN A 210 1.04 7.25 -13.14
N ALA A 211 2.07 8.11 -13.11
CA ALA A 211 2.18 9.15 -12.10
C ALA A 211 0.94 10.04 -12.10
N VAL A 212 0.51 10.53 -13.26
CA VAL A 212 -0.70 11.37 -13.38
C VAL A 212 -1.96 10.61 -12.96
N GLY A 213 -2.17 9.40 -13.49
CA GLY A 213 -3.38 8.62 -13.23
C GLY A 213 -3.50 8.18 -11.77
N PHE A 214 -2.41 7.68 -11.18
CA PHE A 214 -2.41 7.16 -9.82
C PHE A 214 -2.44 8.28 -8.78
N THR A 215 -1.68 9.36 -8.99
CA THR A 215 -1.73 10.56 -8.12
C THR A 215 -3.12 11.19 -8.16
N GLY A 216 -3.74 11.28 -9.34
CA GLY A 216 -5.11 11.77 -9.48
C GLY A 216 -6.15 10.89 -8.79
N PHE A 217 -6.06 9.56 -8.97
CA PHE A 217 -6.90 8.60 -8.26
C PHE A 217 -6.74 8.70 -6.74
N TRP A 218 -5.50 8.81 -6.27
CA TRP A 218 -5.20 8.95 -4.84
C TRP A 218 -5.78 10.25 -4.27
N ALA A 219 -5.55 11.39 -4.93
CA ALA A 219 -6.09 12.66 -4.50
C ALA A 219 -7.63 12.70 -4.52
N LEU A 220 -8.28 12.08 -5.52
CA LEU A 220 -9.75 12.03 -5.59
C LEU A 220 -10.35 11.22 -4.45
N ILE A 221 -9.75 10.08 -4.07
CA ILE A 221 -10.20 9.32 -2.91
C ILE A 221 -9.96 10.11 -1.63
N GLY A 222 -8.78 10.70 -1.47
CA GLY A 222 -8.48 11.51 -0.28
C GLY A 222 -9.45 12.69 -0.11
N MET A 223 -9.82 13.37 -1.21
CA MET A 223 -10.84 14.41 -1.21
C MET A 223 -12.24 13.87 -0.87
N ALA A 224 -12.60 12.69 -1.36
CA ALA A 224 -13.90 12.08 -1.05
C ALA A 224 -14.00 11.71 0.44
N ILE A 225 -12.95 11.14 1.02
CA ILE A 225 -12.87 10.84 2.46
C ILE A 225 -12.94 12.16 3.25
N GLU A 226 -12.22 13.20 2.83
CA GLU A 226 -12.24 14.51 3.49
C GLU A 226 -13.62 15.19 3.43
N GLU A 227 -14.37 15.01 2.35
CA GLU A 227 -15.72 15.60 2.20
C GLU A 227 -16.78 14.91 3.08
N ASP A 228 -16.64 13.60 3.27
CA ASP A 228 -17.57 12.80 4.10
C ASP A 228 -17.11 12.67 5.56
N ALA A 229 -15.92 13.18 5.91
CA ALA A 229 -15.37 13.11 7.27
C ALA A 229 -16.27 13.82 8.28
N SER A 230 -16.74 13.03 9.25
CA SER A 230 -17.62 13.40 10.35
C SER A 230 -16.94 13.28 11.72
N SER A 231 -15.80 12.57 11.80
CA SER A 231 -14.99 12.39 13.01
C SER A 231 -13.51 12.79 12.79
N GLU A 232 -12.78 13.02 13.89
CA GLU A 232 -11.34 13.33 13.84
C GLU A 232 -10.50 12.16 13.31
N ILE A 233 -10.94 10.92 13.56
CA ILE A 233 -10.36 9.71 12.97
C ILE A 233 -10.49 9.74 11.44
N GLU A 234 -11.67 10.08 10.90
CA GLU A 234 -11.90 10.17 9.47
C GLU A 234 -11.08 11.30 8.83
N GLU A 235 -10.90 12.44 9.51
CA GLU A 235 -9.99 13.49 9.06
C GLU A 235 -8.53 13.03 9.05
N CYS A 236 -8.10 12.26 10.04
CA CYS A 236 -6.76 11.66 10.09
C CYS A 236 -6.56 10.67 8.95
N LEU A 237 -7.57 9.83 8.66
CA LEU A 237 -7.57 8.93 7.49
C LEU A 237 -7.44 9.71 6.17
N ALA A 238 -8.16 10.82 6.01
CA ALA A 238 -8.09 11.66 4.82
C ALA A 238 -6.70 12.31 4.64
N LYS A 239 -6.15 12.90 5.71
CA LYS A 239 -4.80 13.48 5.72
C LYS A 239 -3.75 12.41 5.41
N PHE A 240 -3.87 11.24 6.03
CA PHE A 240 -3.00 10.11 5.78
C PHE A 240 -3.05 9.70 4.30
N TRP A 241 -4.25 9.47 3.76
CA TRP A 241 -4.44 9.10 2.37
C TRP A 241 -3.80 10.15 1.45
N ASN A 242 -4.08 11.44 1.66
CA ASN A 242 -3.50 12.54 0.90
C ASN A 242 -1.96 12.61 1.00
N SER A 243 -1.37 12.32 2.17
CA SER A 243 0.08 12.31 2.38
C SER A 243 0.79 11.24 1.55
N GLY A 244 0.12 10.11 1.27
CA GLY A 244 0.63 9.02 0.43
C GLY A 244 0.83 9.40 -1.05
N THR A 245 0.21 10.48 -1.49
CA THR A 245 0.27 10.98 -2.87
C THR A 245 1.70 11.32 -3.32
N LEU A 246 2.47 12.01 -2.46
CA LEU A 246 3.83 12.44 -2.79
C LEU A 246 4.82 11.25 -2.92
N PRO A 247 4.89 10.30 -1.97
CA PRO A 247 5.71 9.09 -2.13
C PRO A 247 5.37 8.29 -3.38
N ILE A 248 4.07 8.15 -3.72
CA ILE A 248 3.62 7.48 -4.94
C ILE A 248 4.13 8.21 -6.19
N PHE A 249 3.96 9.54 -6.23
CA PHE A 249 4.48 10.36 -7.32
C PHE A 249 6.00 10.21 -7.47
N LEU A 250 6.74 10.25 -6.36
CA LEU A 250 8.19 10.09 -6.34
C LEU A 250 8.63 8.70 -6.83
N ALA A 251 7.90 7.63 -6.49
CA ALA A 251 8.19 6.29 -6.98
C ALA A 251 8.10 6.22 -8.52
N PHE A 252 7.02 6.75 -9.10
CA PHE A 252 6.87 6.82 -10.55
C PHE A 252 7.89 7.76 -11.20
N ALA A 253 8.18 8.91 -10.58
CA ALA A 253 9.20 9.84 -11.05
C ALA A 253 10.60 9.20 -11.05
N GLY A 254 10.93 8.39 -10.05
CA GLY A 254 12.17 7.62 -9.98
C GLY A 254 12.29 6.61 -11.12
N LEU A 255 11.22 5.87 -11.41
CA LEU A 255 11.19 4.95 -12.55
C LEU A 255 11.27 5.69 -13.90
N ALA A 256 10.61 6.85 -14.03
CA ALA A 256 10.72 7.71 -15.21
C ALA A 256 12.16 8.23 -15.39
N ALA A 257 12.82 8.63 -14.31
CA ALA A 257 14.22 9.05 -14.31
C ALA A 257 15.17 7.92 -14.73
N ALA A 258 14.89 6.67 -14.33
CA ALA A 258 15.63 5.50 -14.82
C ALA A 258 15.44 5.31 -16.34
N GLY A 259 14.23 5.49 -16.86
CA GLY A 259 13.95 5.50 -18.31
C GLY A 259 14.74 6.59 -19.05
N LEU A 260 14.79 7.80 -18.50
CA LEU A 260 15.59 8.90 -19.03
C LEU A 260 17.09 8.59 -19.02
N ALA A 261 17.60 8.02 -17.93
CA ALA A 261 18.99 7.61 -17.80
C ALA A 261 19.37 6.56 -18.86
N LEU A 262 18.51 5.56 -19.11
CA LEU A 262 18.71 4.58 -20.17
C LEU A 262 18.79 5.23 -21.56
N MET A 263 17.94 6.22 -21.83
CA MET A 263 18.01 6.97 -23.09
C MET A 263 19.33 7.72 -23.22
N ILE A 264 19.73 8.50 -22.20
CA ILE A 264 20.98 9.27 -22.20
C ILE A 264 22.18 8.34 -22.37
N PHE A 265 22.24 7.26 -21.59
CA PHE A 265 23.30 6.26 -21.65
C PHE A 265 23.44 5.66 -23.05
N SER A 266 22.34 5.22 -23.66
CA SER A 266 22.39 4.62 -24.99
C SER A 266 22.79 5.60 -26.10
N ILE A 267 22.48 6.90 -25.97
CA ILE A 267 22.95 7.94 -26.88
C ILE A 267 24.46 8.14 -26.73
N ALA A 268 24.94 8.26 -25.49
CA ALA A 268 26.36 8.45 -25.20
C ALA A 268 27.21 7.25 -25.66
N MET A 269 26.77 6.03 -25.36
CA MET A 269 27.47 4.80 -25.75
C MET A 269 27.53 4.62 -27.27
N LYS A 270 26.45 4.96 -27.98
CA LYS A 270 26.48 4.95 -29.44
C LYS A 270 27.54 5.92 -29.98
N LYS A 271 27.57 7.16 -29.46
CA LYS A 271 28.54 8.17 -29.88
C LYS A 271 29.98 7.70 -29.66
N ASN A 272 30.26 7.10 -28.50
CA ASN A 272 31.59 6.58 -28.19
C ASN A 272 31.96 5.38 -29.08
N ALA A 273 31.02 4.48 -29.35
CA ALA A 273 31.24 3.34 -30.25
C ALA A 273 31.52 3.77 -31.69
N ASP A 274 30.82 4.81 -32.17
CA ASP A 274 31.07 5.38 -33.49
C ASP A 274 32.49 6.01 -33.55
N GLN A 275 32.93 6.72 -32.50
CA GLN A 275 34.27 7.32 -32.43
C GLN A 275 35.43 6.31 -32.41
N VAL A 276 35.28 5.18 -31.72
CA VAL A 276 36.32 4.13 -31.68
C VAL A 276 36.47 3.45 -33.04
N ASN A 277 35.35 3.15 -33.72
CA ASN A 277 35.39 2.55 -35.06
C ASN A 277 36.01 3.48 -36.11
N ASP A 278 35.73 4.79 -36.02
CA ASP A 278 36.33 5.77 -36.92
C ASP A 278 37.85 5.86 -36.70
N ALA A 279 38.32 5.85 -35.44
CA ALA A 279 39.74 5.88 -35.10
C ALA A 279 40.52 4.62 -35.54
N GLU A 280 39.90 3.43 -35.50
CA GLU A 280 40.50 2.20 -36.02
C GLU A 280 40.55 2.16 -37.55
N SER A 281 39.68 2.90 -38.25
CA SER A 281 39.65 2.94 -39.73
C SER A 281 40.72 3.85 -40.35
N ASP A 282 41.27 4.76 -39.55
CA ASP A 282 42.33 5.70 -39.94
C ASP A 282 43.76 5.18 -39.64
N MET A 283 43.88 3.99 -39.03
CA MET A 283 45.16 3.28 -38.75
C MET A 283 45.47 2.21 -39.80
#